data_AF-A0A3C0MI18-F1
#
_entry.id   AF-A0A3C0MI18-F1
#
_cell.length_a   1.000
_cell.length_b   1.000
_cell.length_c   1.000
_cell.angle_alpha   90.00
_cell.angle_beta   90.00
_cell.angle_gamma   90.00
#
_symmetry.space_group_name_H-M   'P 1'
#
loop_
_entity.id
_entity.type
_entity.pdbx_description
1 polymer ?
#
loop_
_entity_poly.entity_id
_entity_poly.type
_entity_poly.pdbx_seq_one_letter_code
_entity_poly.pdbx_strand_id
1 'polypeptide(L)'
;MAQARKPRLIDVDGSPSEAYDHDAQFSAAEAVEAMNQGFANAGETAKKAMETAQTMQEEVTQFWRQRFQVNNEAVSEMLKCRSWPEMIEVQQNWLKTTGDQYSSYLTRMFSLMQSSFGMPRDKH
;
A
#
# COMPACT_ATOMS: atom_id res chain seq x y z
N MET A 1 49.32 28.65 -33.38
CA MET A 1 49.90 29.86 -32.74
C MET A 1 48.88 30.32 -31.70
N ALA A 2 49.11 30.41 -30.40
CA ALA A 2 50.33 30.58 -29.60
C ALA A 2 50.26 29.74 -28.30
N GLN A 3 51.41 29.22 -27.85
CA GLN A 3 51.58 28.60 -26.54
C GLN A 3 51.72 29.67 -25.45
N ALA A 4 50.84 29.64 -24.44
CA ALA A 4 51.06 30.40 -23.21
C ALA A 4 51.81 29.51 -22.20
N ARG A 5 52.99 29.98 -21.79
CA ARG A 5 53.95 29.29 -20.91
C ARG A 5 53.41 29.30 -19.46
N LYS A 6 53.10 28.12 -18.89
CA LYS A 6 52.76 27.99 -17.46
C LYS A 6 53.98 28.30 -16.58
N PRO A 7 53.85 29.11 -15.52
CA PRO A 7 54.89 29.17 -14.49
C PRO A 7 54.91 27.85 -13.72
N ARG A 8 56.10 27.24 -13.65
CA ARG A 8 56.37 26.02 -12.90
C ARG A 8 56.58 26.43 -11.43
N LEU A 9 55.56 26.25 -10.58
CA LEU A 9 55.74 26.32 -9.14
C LEU A 9 56.48 25.05 -8.72
N ILE A 10 57.61 25.27 -8.06
CA ILE A 10 58.48 24.23 -7.49
C ILE A 10 57.85 23.83 -6.17
N ASP A 11 57.55 22.54 -6.02
CA ASP A 11 57.09 21.95 -4.77
C ASP A 11 58.23 22.02 -3.73
N VAL A 12 57.99 22.74 -2.64
CA VAL A 12 58.85 22.77 -1.45
C VAL A 12 58.10 22.07 -0.32
N ASP A 13 57.83 20.78 -0.49
CA ASP A 13 58.07 19.72 0.49
C ASP A 13 57.47 18.43 -0.07
N GLY A 14 58.31 17.40 -0.22
CA GLY A 14 57.94 16.12 -0.83
C GLY A 14 57.07 15.23 0.07
N SER A 15 55.86 15.69 0.43
CA SER A 15 54.83 14.85 1.05
C SER A 15 53.59 14.81 0.15
N PRO A 16 53.05 13.62 -0.19
CA PRO A 16 51.83 13.51 -0.98
C PRO A 16 50.65 14.09 -0.17
N SER A 17 50.31 15.35 -0.43
CA SER A 17 49.03 15.92 -0.01
C SER A 17 47.95 15.29 -0.87
N GLU A 18 47.18 14.40 -0.23
CA GLU A 18 45.80 14.03 -0.51
C GLU A 18 45.29 14.44 -1.89
N ALA A 19 45.45 13.56 -2.88
CA ALA A 19 44.53 13.52 -3.99
C ALA A 19 43.17 13.06 -3.43
N TYR A 20 42.37 14.01 -2.96
CA TYR A 20 40.92 13.83 -2.93
C TYR A 20 40.48 13.61 -4.37
N ASP A 21 40.30 12.34 -4.70
CA ASP A 21 39.75 11.86 -5.94
C ASP A 21 38.32 12.41 -6.06
N HIS A 22 38.18 13.48 -6.83
CA HIS A 22 36.91 14.16 -7.08
C HIS A 22 36.15 13.54 -8.26
N ASP A 23 36.39 12.25 -8.55
CA ASP A 23 35.79 11.53 -9.69
C ASP A 23 34.40 10.95 -9.38
N ALA A 24 33.59 11.68 -8.62
CA ALA A 24 32.14 11.52 -8.60
C ALA A 24 31.48 12.68 -9.35
N GLN A 25 31.84 12.88 -10.63
CA GLN A 25 31.00 13.64 -11.54
C GLN A 25 29.75 12.81 -11.86
N PHE A 26 28.77 12.83 -10.97
CA PHE A 26 27.42 12.40 -11.29
C PHE A 26 26.94 13.24 -12.47
N SER A 27 26.79 12.63 -13.65
CA SER A 27 26.51 13.43 -14.84
C SER A 27 25.10 14.03 -14.71
N ALA A 28 24.90 15.24 -15.19
CA ALA A 28 23.58 15.87 -15.18
C ALA A 28 22.51 14.99 -15.87
N ALA A 29 22.92 14.14 -16.83
CA ALA A 29 22.04 13.17 -17.48
C ALA A 29 21.61 12.04 -16.54
N GLU A 30 22.53 11.48 -15.75
CA GLU A 30 22.23 10.43 -14.75
C GLU A 30 21.34 10.99 -13.63
N ALA A 31 21.54 12.25 -13.24
CA ALA A 31 20.67 12.93 -12.28
C ALA A 31 19.24 13.12 -12.79
N VAL A 32 19.09 13.53 -14.05
CA VAL A 32 17.78 13.66 -14.69
C VAL A 32 17.11 12.31 -14.87
N GLU A 33 17.86 11.26 -15.22
CA GLU A 33 17.34 9.90 -15.34
C GLU A 33 16.85 9.36 -13.99
N ALA A 34 17.66 9.47 -12.93
CA ALA A 34 17.27 9.06 -11.59
C ALA A 34 16.04 9.83 -11.09
N MET A 35 15.95 11.12 -11.40
CA MET A 35 14.78 11.94 -11.06
C MET A 35 13.53 11.48 -11.82
N ASN A 36 13.64 11.20 -13.13
CA ASN A 36 12.53 10.69 -13.94
C ASN A 36 12.05 9.32 -13.45
N GLN A 37 12.97 8.42 -13.10
CA GLN A 37 12.63 7.12 -12.50
C GLN A 37 11.93 7.30 -11.15
N GLY A 38 12.41 8.22 -10.30
CA GLY A 38 11.76 8.57 -9.05
C GLY A 38 10.32 9.07 -9.24
N PHE A 39 10.08 9.95 -10.20
CA PHE A 39 8.74 10.43 -10.54
C PHE A 39 7.83 9.32 -11.09
N ALA A 40 8.35 8.46 -11.98
CA ALA A 40 7.60 7.33 -12.51
C ALA A 40 7.15 6.37 -11.39
N ASN A 41 8.07 6.01 -10.49
CA ASN A 41 7.80 5.14 -9.35
C ASN A 41 6.78 5.76 -8.37
N ALA A 42 6.90 7.07 -8.11
CA ALA A 42 5.95 7.80 -7.27
C ALA A 42 4.55 7.83 -7.90
N GLY A 43 4.47 8.05 -9.23
CA GLY A 43 3.21 8.03 -9.98
C GLY A 43 2.54 6.66 -9.95
N GLU A 44 3.31 5.58 -10.14
CA GLU A 44 2.80 4.20 -10.04
C GLU A 44 2.29 3.88 -8.63
N THR A 45 3.04 4.28 -7.60
CA THR A 45 2.65 4.10 -6.19
C THR A 45 1.36 4.84 -5.87
N ALA A 46 1.23 6.10 -6.31
CA ALA A 46 0.04 6.91 -6.10
C ALA A 46 -1.18 6.28 -6.80
N LYS A 47 -1.01 5.83 -8.05
CA LYS A 47 -2.07 5.13 -8.80
C LYS A 47 -2.53 3.87 -8.06
N LYS A 48 -1.60 3.01 -7.63
CA LYS A 48 -1.92 1.78 -6.89
C LYS A 48 -2.65 2.07 -5.58
N ALA A 49 -2.27 3.14 -4.87
CA ALA A 49 -2.94 3.57 -3.65
C ALA A 49 -4.39 4.02 -3.92
N MET A 50 -4.62 4.76 -5.00
CA MET A 50 -5.96 5.20 -5.39
C MET A 50 -6.87 4.01 -5.78
N GLU A 51 -6.36 3.09 -6.61
CA GLU A 51 -7.10 1.87 -7.00
C GLU A 51 -7.42 0.99 -5.79
N THR A 52 -6.49 0.89 -4.84
CA THR A 52 -6.71 0.20 -3.57
C THR A 52 -7.82 0.87 -2.76
N ALA A 53 -7.76 2.19 -2.59
CA ALA A 53 -8.74 2.92 -1.82
C ALA A 53 -10.15 2.77 -2.39
N GLN A 54 -10.28 2.82 -3.73
CA GLN A 54 -11.53 2.55 -4.41
C GLN A 54 -12.03 1.12 -4.15
N THR A 55 -11.16 0.12 -4.29
CA THR A 55 -11.51 -1.28 -4.04
C THR A 55 -11.95 -1.50 -2.58
N MET A 56 -11.26 -0.90 -1.61
CA MET A 56 -11.66 -0.95 -0.20
C MET A 56 -13.02 -0.30 0.03
N GLN A 57 -13.30 0.84 -0.61
CA GLN A 57 -14.59 1.50 -0.52
C GLN A 57 -15.72 0.63 -1.08
N GLU A 58 -15.48 -0.07 -2.19
CA GLU A 58 -16.42 -1.01 -2.78
C GLU A 58 -16.69 -2.19 -1.84
N GLU A 59 -15.66 -2.81 -1.25
CA GLU A 59 -15.80 -3.90 -0.28
C GLU A 59 -16.59 -3.46 0.97
N VAL A 60 -16.31 -2.28 1.52
CA VAL A 60 -17.06 -1.70 2.65
C VAL A 60 -18.54 -1.56 2.28
N THR A 61 -18.82 -1.00 1.10
CA THR A 61 -20.19 -0.75 0.63
C THR A 61 -20.94 -2.07 0.42
N GLN A 62 -20.29 -3.06 -0.20
CA GLN A 62 -20.88 -4.38 -0.41
C GLN A 62 -21.16 -5.09 0.91
N PHE A 63 -20.21 -5.03 1.86
CA PHE A 63 -20.38 -5.59 3.19
C PHE A 63 -21.60 -4.99 3.91
N TRP A 64 -21.71 -3.66 3.95
CA TRP A 64 -22.85 -3.01 4.59
C TRP A 64 -24.17 -3.34 3.92
N ARG A 65 -24.21 -3.38 2.58
CA ARG A 65 -25.41 -3.80 1.84
C ARG A 65 -25.87 -5.19 2.26
N GLN A 66 -24.96 -6.16 2.32
CA GLN A 66 -25.26 -7.53 2.74
C GLN A 66 -25.73 -7.58 4.20
N ARG A 67 -25.11 -6.82 5.11
CA ARG A 67 -25.52 -6.72 6.52
C ARG A 67 -26.94 -6.17 6.67
N PHE A 68 -27.27 -5.12 5.92
CA PHE A 68 -28.63 -4.56 5.93
C PHE A 68 -29.66 -5.57 5.45
N GLN A 69 -29.37 -6.32 4.38
CA GLN A 69 -30.26 -7.37 3.88
C GLN A 69 -30.49 -8.46 4.93
N VAL A 70 -29.42 -9.04 5.50
CA VAL A 70 -29.51 -10.09 6.52
C VAL A 70 -30.23 -9.61 7.78
N ASN A 71 -30.00 -8.37 8.21
CA ASN A 71 -30.71 -7.81 9.36
C ASN A 71 -32.22 -7.67 9.09
N ASN A 72 -32.60 -7.18 7.91
CA ASN A 72 -34.00 -7.05 7.53
C ASN A 72 -34.69 -8.41 7.40
N GLU A 73 -34.00 -9.41 6.84
CA GLU A 73 -34.49 -10.79 6.76
C GLU A 73 -34.70 -11.37 8.15
N ALA A 74 -33.71 -11.28 9.04
CA ALA A 74 -33.84 -11.77 10.41
C ALA A 74 -34.98 -11.10 11.18
N VAL A 75 -35.15 -9.78 11.06
CA VAL A 75 -36.28 -9.07 11.67
C VAL A 75 -37.61 -9.55 11.07
N SER A 76 -37.69 -9.69 9.75
CA SER A 76 -38.88 -10.20 9.06
C SER A 76 -39.25 -11.63 9.49
N GLU A 77 -38.26 -12.48 9.73
CA GLU A 77 -38.44 -13.83 10.24
C GLU A 77 -38.87 -13.84 11.71
N MET A 78 -38.22 -13.04 12.57
CA MET A 78 -38.59 -12.91 13.97
C MET A 78 -40.04 -12.45 14.16
N LEU A 79 -40.54 -11.56 13.29
CA LEU A 79 -41.94 -11.12 13.30
C LEU A 79 -42.95 -12.22 12.93
N LYS A 80 -42.50 -13.29 12.28
CA LYS A 80 -43.33 -14.45 11.90
C LYS A 80 -43.30 -15.56 12.94
N CYS A 81 -42.36 -15.53 13.88
CA CYS A 81 -42.23 -16.53 14.94
C CYS A 81 -43.47 -16.53 15.85
N ARG A 82 -43.99 -17.71 16.15
CA ARG A 82 -45.13 -17.92 17.06
C ARG A 82 -44.71 -18.36 18.45
N SER A 83 -43.42 -18.62 18.64
CA SER A 83 -42.87 -19.16 19.87
C SER A 83 -41.45 -18.65 20.13
N TRP A 84 -41.05 -18.66 21.41
CA TRP A 84 -39.68 -18.33 21.81
C TRP A 84 -38.61 -19.24 21.18
N PRO A 85 -38.80 -20.57 21.09
CA PRO A 85 -37.84 -21.44 20.40
C PRO A 85 -37.60 -21.04 18.94
N GLU A 86 -38.63 -20.69 18.17
CA GLU A 86 -38.48 -20.22 16.78
C GLU A 86 -37.66 -18.93 16.71
N MET A 87 -37.89 -17.99 17.63
CA MET A 87 -37.12 -16.74 17.68
C MET A 87 -35.64 -16.99 18.00
N ILE A 88 -35.35 -17.93 18.92
CA ILE A 88 -33.98 -18.32 19.26
C ILE A 88 -33.29 -18.95 18.04
N GLU A 89 -33.98 -19.78 17.26
CA GLU A 89 -33.43 -20.37 16.05
C GLU A 89 -33.05 -19.30 15.01
N VAL A 90 -33.94 -18.33 14.75
CA VAL A 90 -33.64 -17.18 13.88
C VAL A 90 -32.44 -16.39 14.40
N GLN A 91 -32.37 -16.16 15.72
CA GLN A 91 -31.25 -15.44 16.33
C GLN A 91 -29.91 -16.21 16.18
N GLN A 92 -29.91 -17.52 16.37
CA GLN A 92 -28.72 -18.36 16.22
C GLN A 92 -28.24 -18.37 14.77
N ASN A 93 -29.15 -18.50 13.82
CA ASN A 93 -28.83 -18.44 12.39
C ASN A 93 -28.27 -17.05 12.02
N TRP A 94 -28.91 -15.97 12.48
CA TRP A 94 -28.41 -14.61 12.28
C TRP A 94 -27.01 -14.41 12.87
N LEU A 95 -26.74 -14.91 14.07
CA LEU A 95 -25.42 -14.82 14.71
C LEU A 95 -24.36 -15.56 13.89
N LYS A 96 -24.66 -16.78 13.45
CA LYS A 96 -23.76 -17.57 12.60
C LYS A 96 -23.43 -16.84 11.30
N THR A 97 -24.45 -16.42 10.55
CA THR A 97 -24.28 -15.68 9.30
C THR A 97 -23.51 -14.39 9.51
N THR A 98 -23.78 -13.67 10.60
CA THR A 98 -23.06 -12.45 10.96
C THR A 98 -21.57 -12.74 11.19
N GLY A 99 -21.25 -13.77 11.97
CA GLY A 99 -19.87 -14.19 12.21
C GLY A 99 -19.11 -14.51 10.92
N ASP A 100 -19.72 -15.32 10.05
CA ASP A 100 -19.13 -15.72 8.76
C ASP A 100 -18.89 -14.49 7.86
N GLN A 101 -19.84 -13.55 7.81
CA GLN A 101 -19.73 -12.33 7.02
C GLN A 101 -18.61 -11.40 7.51
N TYR A 102 -18.50 -11.15 8.83
CA TYR A 102 -17.43 -10.33 9.39
C TYR A 102 -16.06 -10.98 9.17
N SER A 103 -15.94 -12.30 9.38
CA SER A 103 -14.70 -13.04 9.15
C SER A 103 -14.25 -12.95 7.69
N SER A 104 -15.17 -13.20 6.75
CA SER A 104 -14.91 -13.07 5.31
C SER A 104 -14.52 -11.65 4.91
N TYR A 105 -15.20 -10.64 5.45
CA TYR A 105 -14.91 -9.23 5.18
C TYR A 105 -13.52 -8.84 5.69
N LEU A 106 -13.19 -9.19 6.94
CA LEU A 106 -11.87 -8.91 7.51
C LEU A 106 -10.76 -9.58 6.70
N THR A 107 -10.95 -10.85 6.31
CA THR A 107 -9.99 -11.58 5.48
C THR A 107 -9.74 -10.87 4.14
N ARG A 108 -10.81 -10.40 3.47
CA ARG A 108 -10.69 -9.64 2.23
C ARG A 108 -9.99 -8.29 2.43
N MET A 109 -10.36 -7.55 3.47
CA MET A 109 -9.73 -6.27 3.78
C MET A 109 -8.24 -6.40 4.12
N PHE A 110 -7.86 -7.42 4.88
CA PHE A 110 -6.45 -7.72 5.14
C PHE A 110 -5.70 -8.09 3.86
N SER A 111 -6.30 -8.92 2.99
CA SER A 111 -5.70 -9.28 1.71
C SER A 111 -5.46 -8.04 0.82
N LEU A 112 -6.43 -7.12 0.76
CA LEU A 112 -6.29 -5.86 0.04
C LEU A 112 -5.15 -5.02 0.62
N MET A 113 -5.14 -4.78 1.94
CA MET A 113 -4.07 -4.00 2.59
C MET A 113 -2.68 -4.63 2.37
N GLN A 114 -2.55 -5.95 2.51
CA GLN A 114 -1.27 -6.64 2.26
C GLN A 114 -0.81 -6.47 0.81
N SER A 115 -1.72 -6.64 -0.17
CA SER A 115 -1.39 -6.51 -1.59
C SER A 115 -0.94 -5.09 -1.96
N SER A 116 -1.50 -4.09 -1.29
CA SER A 116 -1.31 -2.69 -1.63
C SER A 116 -0.05 -2.11 -0.99
N PHE A 117 0.20 -2.45 0.28
CA PHE A 117 1.33 -1.92 1.05
C PHE A 117 2.56 -2.85 1.06
N GLY A 118 2.50 -4.00 0.38
CA GLY A 118 3.62 -4.93 0.30
C GLY A 118 4.02 -5.52 1.66
N MET A 119 3.07 -5.61 2.60
CA MET A 119 3.34 -6.21 3.89
C MET A 119 3.68 -7.70 3.71
N PRO A 120 4.74 -8.21 4.37
CA PRO A 120 5.10 -9.62 4.27
C PRO A 120 3.91 -10.50 4.65
N ARG A 121 3.59 -11.49 3.80
CA ARG A 121 2.78 -12.62 4.25
C ARG A 121 3.65 -13.46 5.17
N ASP A 122 3.52 -13.27 6.47
CA ASP A 122 4.07 -14.24 7.42
C ASP A 122 3.38 -15.58 7.14
N LYS A 123 4.20 -16.55 6.72
CA LYS A 123 3.79 -17.93 6.50
C LYS A 123 3.67 -18.57 7.88
N HIS A 124 2.45 -18.71 8.38
CA HIS A 124 2.13 -19.55 9.52
C HIS A 124 1.29 -20.74 9.07
#